data_AF-A0A6C0GRL6-F1
#
_entry.id   AF-A0A6C0GRL6-F1
#
_cell.length_a   1.000
_cell.length_b   1.000
_cell.length_c   1.000
_cell.angle_alpha   90.00
_cell.angle_beta   90.00
_cell.angle_gamma   90.00
#
_symmetry.space_group_name_H-M   'P 1'
#
loop_
_entity.id
_entity.type
_entity.pdbx_description
1 polymer ?
#
loop_
_entity_poly.entity_id
_entity_poly.type
_entity_poly.pdbx_seq_one_letter_code
_entity_poly.pdbx_strand_id
1 'polypeptide(L)' 'MKYVLCIVWLSACTTARNQADCIDQSKIKEDVMCVQVYKPVCGCDGKTYSNDCMATNSGVTTFTEGECKTDSTGR' A
#
# COMPACT_ATOMS: atom_id res chain seq x y z
N MET A 1 -16.83 -3.20 6.43
CA MET A 1 -17.48 -4.53 6.38
C MET A 1 -16.56 -5.51 7.10
N LYS A 2 -16.42 -5.56 8.43
CA LYS A 2 -17.34 -5.66 9.57
C LYS A 2 -17.90 -7.09 9.77
N TYR A 3 -17.14 -7.85 10.56
CA TYR A 3 -17.44 -9.11 11.26
C TYR A 3 -17.59 -10.39 10.42
N VAL A 4 -16.47 -11.11 10.27
CA VAL A 4 -16.48 -12.54 9.96
C VAL A 4 -16.55 -13.30 11.29
N LEU A 5 -17.55 -14.16 11.39
CA LEU A 5 -17.88 -15.05 12.51
C LEU A 5 -16.67 -15.84 13.02
N CYS A 6 -16.02 -15.37 14.07
CA CYS A 6 -15.12 -16.19 14.89
C CYS A 6 -15.91 -16.80 16.05
N ILE A 7 -16.72 -17.82 15.75
CA ILE A 7 -17.37 -18.68 16.76
C ILE A 7 -16.63 -20.02 16.79
N VAL A 8 -15.42 -20.08 17.33
CA VAL A 8 -14.90 -21.33 17.91
C VAL A 8 -13.96 -20.97 19.05
N TRP A 9 -14.32 -21.38 20.26
CA TRP A 9 -13.48 -21.29 21.45
C TRP A 9 -12.19 -22.12 21.26
N LEU A 10 -11.06 -21.58 21.77
CA LEU A 10 -9.78 -22.27 22.04
C LEU A 10 -8.75 -22.52 20.93
N SER A 11 -8.78 -21.89 19.77
CA SER A 11 -7.60 -21.94 18.89
C SER A 11 -7.40 -20.62 18.17
N ALA A 12 -6.15 -20.16 18.18
CA ALA A 12 -5.68 -18.88 17.69
C ALA A 12 -6.44 -18.38 16.45
N CYS A 13 -6.82 -17.11 16.49
CA CYS A 13 -7.17 -16.37 15.28
C CYS A 13 -5.94 -16.34 14.38
N THR A 14 -5.76 -17.34 13.52
CA THR A 14 -4.81 -17.29 12.41
C THR A 14 -5.35 -16.24 11.45
N THR A 15 -4.92 -15.00 11.64
CA THR A 15 -5.06 -13.99 10.60
C THR A 15 -4.27 -14.51 9.42
N ALA A 16 -4.96 -15.01 8.39
CA ALA A 16 -4.39 -15.23 7.08
C ALA A 16 -4.04 -13.86 6.49
N ARG A 17 -2.96 -13.25 6.97
CA ARG A 17 -2.35 -12.12 6.26
C ARG A 17 -1.69 -12.74 5.04
N ASN A 18 -2.41 -12.71 3.92
CA ASN A 18 -1.79 -12.68 2.60
C ASN A 18 -1.00 -11.36 2.50
N GLN A 19 0.12 -11.28 3.20
CA GLN A 19 1.07 -10.17 3.11
C GLN A 19 2.31 -10.68 2.38
N ALA A 20 2.11 -11.13 1.15
CA ALA A 20 3.02 -10.71 0.10
C ALA A 20 2.79 -9.19 -0.07
N ASP A 21 3.83 -8.47 -0.45
CA ASP A 21 3.76 -7.06 -0.83
C ASP A 21 3.72 -6.08 0.35
N CYS A 22 4.72 -5.21 0.33
CA CYS A 22 5.07 -4.05 1.14
C CYS A 22 3.97 -3.02 1.52
N ILE A 23 2.69 -3.38 1.54
CA ILE A 23 1.57 -2.48 1.83
C ILE A 23 1.11 -2.63 3.29
N ASP A 24 1.38 -1.61 4.10
CA ASP A 24 0.87 -1.49 5.48
C ASP A 24 -0.52 -0.83 5.49
N GLN A 25 -1.56 -1.65 5.61
CA GLN A 25 -2.94 -1.18 5.66
C GLN A 25 -3.23 -0.20 6.81
N SER A 26 -2.47 -0.26 7.91
CA SER A 26 -2.66 0.64 9.04
C SER A 26 -2.22 2.09 8.73
N LYS A 27 -1.46 2.29 7.65
CA LYS A 27 -0.96 3.59 7.19
C LYS A 27 -1.79 4.22 6.08
N ILE A 28 -2.80 3.54 5.57
CA ILE A 28 -3.69 4.09 4.54
C ILE A 28 -4.56 5.18 5.18
N LYS A 29 -4.49 6.41 4.66
CA LYS A 29 -5.41 7.49 5.09
C LYS A 29 -6.07 8.13 3.88
N GLU A 30 -7.40 8.24 3.90
CA GLU A 30 -8.15 8.85 2.79
C GLU A 30 -8.06 10.38 2.80
N ASP A 31 -7.87 10.98 3.97
CA ASP A 31 -7.80 12.44 4.16
C ASP A 31 -6.38 12.86 4.61
N VAL A 32 -5.46 12.91 3.66
CA VAL A 32 -4.07 13.35 3.88
C VAL A 32 -3.82 14.67 3.18
N MET A 33 -3.18 15.58 3.92
CA MET A 33 -2.66 16.83 3.36
C MET A 33 -1.20 16.61 2.98
N CYS A 34 -0.97 16.27 1.71
CA CYS A 34 0.37 16.25 1.12
C CYS A 34 0.62 17.55 0.34
N VAL A 35 1.87 18.03 0.38
CA VAL A 35 2.29 19.16 -0.46
C VAL A 35 2.12 18.77 -1.93
N GLN A 36 1.58 19.69 -2.74
CA GLN A 36 1.36 19.51 -4.18
C GLN A 36 2.66 19.73 -4.98
N VAL A 37 3.72 18.98 -4.62
CA VAL A 37 4.99 18.94 -5.34
C VAL A 37 5.06 17.63 -6.10
N TYR A 38 5.34 17.71 -7.39
CA TYR A 38 5.58 16.54 -8.23
C TYR A 38 7.05 16.13 -8.15
N LYS A 39 7.30 15.03 -7.44
CA LYS A 39 8.59 14.36 -7.24
C LYS A 39 8.31 12.85 -7.20
N PRO A 40 8.08 12.22 -8.36
CA PRO A 40 7.46 10.91 -8.40
C PRO A 40 8.32 9.84 -7.73
N VAL A 41 7.65 8.83 -7.18
CA VAL A 41 8.27 7.62 -6.63
C VAL A 41 7.54 6.38 -7.15
N CYS A 42 8.29 5.29 -7.35
CA CYS A 42 7.75 4.00 -7.73
C CYS A 42 7.58 3.15 -6.47
N GLY A 43 6.34 2.87 -6.11
CA GLY A 43 6.01 1.97 -5.02
C GLY A 43 6.43 0.54 -5.34
N CYS A 44 6.75 -0.21 -4.30
CA CYS A 44 6.96 -1.65 -4.36
C CYS A 44 5.71 -2.45 -4.80
N ASP A 45 4.54 -1.82 -4.88
CA ASP A 45 3.33 -2.35 -5.52
C ASP A 45 3.26 -2.05 -7.02
N GLY A 46 4.34 -1.52 -7.60
CA GLY A 46 4.44 -1.17 -9.02
C GLY A 46 3.64 0.07 -9.41
N LYS A 47 3.13 0.86 -8.45
CA LYS A 47 2.41 2.10 -8.74
C LYS A 47 3.29 3.33 -8.62
N THR A 48 3.14 4.26 -9.57
CA THR A 48 3.74 5.59 -9.48
C THR A 48 2.89 6.47 -8.56
N TYR A 49 3.54 7.13 -7.60
CA TYR A 49 2.94 8.14 -6.73
C TYR A 49 3.55 9.51 -7.04
N SER A 50 2.74 10.58 -6.98
CA SER A 50 3.18 11.95 -7.30
C SER A 50 4.31 12.45 -6.40
N ASN A 51 4.39 11.93 -5.17
CA ASN A 51 5.48 12.12 -4.23
C ASN A 51 5.48 11.03 -3.13
N ASP A 52 6.52 11.05 -2.31
CA ASP A 52 6.76 10.17 -1.16
C ASP A 52 5.66 10.24 -0.09
N CYS A 53 5.09 11.43 0.15
CA CYS A 53 3.97 11.62 1.07
C CYS A 53 2.74 10.82 0.60
N MET A 54 2.39 10.93 -0.69
CA MET A 54 1.28 10.19 -1.28
C MET A 54 1.51 8.66 -1.26
N ALA A 55 2.74 8.21 -1.52
CA ALA A 55 3.11 6.79 -1.46
C ALA A 55 2.95 6.23 -0.04
N THR A 56 3.56 6.89 0.95
CA THR A 56 3.54 6.48 2.36
C THR A 56 2.12 6.37 2.89
N ASN A 57 1.29 7.36 2.56
CA ASN A 57 -0.09 7.42 3.02
C ASN A 57 -1.05 6.52 2.21
N SER A 58 -0.55 5.90 1.14
CA SER A 58 -1.22 4.77 0.45
C SER A 58 -0.81 3.42 1.03
N GLY A 59 -0.08 3.41 2.15
CA GLY A 59 0.41 2.20 2.81
C GLY A 59 1.70 1.64 2.24
N VAL A 60 2.30 2.26 1.22
CA VAL A 60 3.54 1.79 0.61
C VAL A 60 4.69 1.97 1.60
N THR A 61 5.37 0.87 1.97
CA THR A 61 6.48 0.91 2.93
C THR A 61 7.85 1.06 2.30
N THR A 62 7.99 0.78 1.00
CA THR A 62 9.25 0.89 0.26
C THR A 62 8.99 1.43 -1.15
N PHE A 63 9.80 2.37 -1.61
CA PHE A 63 9.69 2.94 -2.96
C PHE A 63 11.07 3.40 -3.46
N THR A 64 11.21 3.55 -4.78
CA THR A 64 12.39 4.14 -5.41
C THR A 64 12.07 5.50 -6.00
N GLU A 65 13.06 6.38 -6.12
CA GLU A 65 12.90 7.67 -6.81
C GLU A 65 12.54 7.47 -8.29
N GLY A 66 11.70 8.37 -8.82
CA GLY A 66 11.21 8.33 -10.19
C GLY A 66 9.91 7.55 -10.35
N GLU A 67 9.29 7.65 -11.53
CA GLU A 67 8.10 6.86 -11.86
C GLU A 67 8.43 5.38 -12.01
N CYS A 68 7.43 4.51 -11.85
CA CYS A 68 7.59 3.11 -12.21
C CYS A 68 7.86 2.98 -13.70
N LYS A 69 8.75 2.06 -14.05
CA LYS A 69 8.97 1.67 -15.44
C LYS A 69 7.68 1.01 -15.92
N THR A 70 6.99 1.64 -16.86
CA THR A 70 5.97 0.94 -17.63
C THR A 70 6.72 -0.02 -18.52
N ASP A 71 6.55 -1.32 -18.29
CA ASP A 71 7.06 -2.30 -19.24
C ASP A 71 6.43 -1.95 -20.58
N SER A 72 7.25 -1.59 -21.56
CA SER A 72 6.81 -1.18 -22.90
C SER A 72 6.15 -2.35 -23.67
N THR A 73 5.96 -3.49 -23.02
CA THR A 73 5.15 -4.63 -23.43
C THR A 73 3.76 -4.48 -22.82
N GLY A 74 2.89 -3.72 -23.49
CA GLY A 74 1.50 -3.53 -23.07
C GLY A 74 0.79 -4.86 -22.81
N ARG A 75 0.43 -5.09 -21.54
CA ARG A 75 -0.42 -6.19 -21.10
C ARG A 75 -1.65 -5.65 -20.40
#